data_AF-A0A382SH25-F1
#
_entry.id   AF-A0A382SH25-F1
#
_cell.length_a   1.000
_cell.length_b   1.000
_cell.length_c   1.000
_cell.angle_alpha   90.00
_cell.angle_beta   90.00
_cell.angle_gamma   90.00
#
_symmetry.space_group_name_H-M   'P 1'
#
loop_
_entity.id
_entity.type
_entity.pdbx_description
1 polymer ?
#
loop_
_entity_poly.entity_id
_entity_poly.type
_entity_poly.pdbx_seq_one_letter_code
_entity_poly.pdbx_strand_id
1 'polypeptide(L)'
;MKFQILIRFILLFFCLSMMIASAKAEINKGIELYQKRHMGSIGIIASDKFINSAIEYFSNEIENPAFEKDAAIYLLKSYYYKGEFATSEKAEKKKIFNTGKALGEKYIKKY
;
A
#
# COMPACT_ATOMS: atom_id res chain seq x y z
N MET A 1 4.67 31.71 34.19
CA MET A 1 3.46 31.07 33.64
C MET A 1 3.43 31.03 32.11
N LYS A 2 3.51 32.16 31.39
CA LYS A 2 3.43 32.19 29.90
C LYS A 2 4.52 31.35 29.19
N PHE A 3 5.77 31.39 29.67
CA PHE A 3 6.88 30.61 29.09
C PHE A 3 6.71 29.09 29.26
N GLN A 4 6.25 28.65 30.43
CA GLN A 4 5.97 27.24 30.71
C GLN A 4 4.79 26.71 29.86
N ILE A 5 3.76 27.55 29.65
CA ILE A 5 2.64 27.23 28.76
C ILE A 5 3.12 27.10 27.31
N LEU A 6 3.99 28.01 26.85
CA LEU A 6 4.59 27.95 25.51
C LEU A 6 5.40 26.66 25.31
N ILE A 7 6.24 26.28 26.27
CA ILE A 7 7.00 25.02 26.21
C ILE A 7 6.06 23.82 26.12
N ARG A 8 4.99 23.78 26.92
CA ARG A 8 3.98 22.70 26.86
C ARG A 8 3.31 22.62 25.50
N PHE A 9 2.99 23.74 24.86
CA PHE A 9 2.44 23.76 23.50
C PHE A 9 3.42 23.25 22.46
N ILE A 10 4.70 23.63 22.54
CA ILE A 10 5.74 23.14 21.63
C ILE A 10 5.92 21.63 21.77
N LEU A 11 5.95 21.12 23.00
CA LEU A 11 6.06 19.68 23.26
C LEU A 11 4.84 18.92 22.72
N LEU A 12 3.63 19.42 22.92
CA LEU A 12 2.41 18.83 22.36
C LEU A 12 2.46 18.79 20.83
N PHE A 13 2.86 19.89 20.19
CA PHE A 13 3.00 19.95 18.73
C PHE A 13 4.04 18.95 18.22
N PHE A 14 5.17 18.81 18.91
CA PHE A 14 6.21 17.84 18.57
C PHE A 14 5.72 16.39 18.72
N CYS A 15 4.99 16.07 19.79
CA CYS A 15 4.40 14.74 19.98
C CYS A 15 3.39 14.40 18.87
N LEU A 16 2.53 15.34 18.50
CA LEU A 16 1.54 15.17 17.43
C LEU A 16 2.22 14.98 16.06
N SER A 17 3.29 15.71 15.76
CA SER A 17 4.00 15.56 14.49
C SER A 17 4.71 14.20 14.37
N MET A 18 5.23 13.66 15.48
CA MET A 18 5.81 12.31 15.52
C MET A 18 4.78 11.21 15.19
N MET A 19 3.55 11.32 15.70
CA MET A 19 2.48 10.35 15.39
C MET A 19 2.12 10.34 13.90
N ILE A 20 2.10 11.52 13.26
CA ILE A 20 1.84 11.62 11.82
C ILE A 20 3.00 11.01 11.01
N ALA A 21 4.25 11.23 11.46
CA ALA A 21 5.41 10.66 10.82
C ALA A 21 5.44 9.12 10.90
N SER A 22 5.10 8.54 12.05
CA SER A 22 5.02 7.08 12.21
C SER A 22 3.94 6.46 11.33
N ALA A 23 2.76 7.10 11.23
CA ALA A 23 1.70 6.62 10.36
C ALA A 23 2.13 6.62 8.87
N LYS A 24 2.84 7.66 8.42
CA LYS A 24 3.39 7.68 7.04
C LYS A 24 4.49 6.65 6.81
N ALA A 25 5.26 6.28 7.85
CA ALA A 25 6.28 5.25 7.73
C ALA A 25 5.66 3.88 7.40
N GLU A 26 4.46 3.59 7.93
CA GLU A 26 3.74 2.36 7.63
C GLU A 26 3.41 2.28 6.12
N ILE A 27 2.64 3.20 5.55
CA ILE A 27 2.28 3.12 4.12
C ILE A 27 3.51 3.04 3.17
N ASN A 28 4.62 3.69 3.53
CA ASN A 28 5.87 3.63 2.78
C ASN A 28 6.46 2.22 2.70
N LYS A 29 6.26 1.37 3.71
CA LYS A 29 6.70 -0.03 3.71
C LYS A 29 6.02 -0.82 2.60
N GLY A 30 4.71 -0.68 2.44
CA GLY A 30 3.97 -1.28 1.33
C GLY A 30 4.47 -0.80 -0.03
N ILE A 31 4.74 0.50 -0.14
CA ILE A 31 5.27 1.11 -1.37
C ILE A 31 6.65 0.55 -1.70
N GLU A 32 7.52 0.39 -0.70
CA GLU A 32 8.85 -0.21 -0.88
C GLU A 32 8.76 -1.64 -1.40
N LEU A 33 7.88 -2.47 -0.80
CA LEU A 33 7.61 -3.82 -1.27
C LEU A 33 7.15 -3.83 -2.74
N TYR A 34 6.22 -2.93 -3.10
CA TYR A 34 5.77 -2.77 -4.47
C TYR A 34 6.90 -2.30 -5.40
N GLN A 35 7.80 -1.42 -4.98
CA GLN A 35 8.93 -1.02 -5.82
C GLN A 35 9.89 -2.18 -6.08
N LYS A 36 10.05 -3.06 -5.08
CA LYS A 36 10.84 -4.30 -5.20
C LYS A 36 10.12 -5.41 -5.95
N ARG A 37 8.89 -5.22 -6.46
CA ARG A 37 8.10 -6.24 -7.18
C ARG A 37 8.82 -6.98 -8.31
N HIS A 38 9.82 -6.34 -8.92
CA HIS A 38 10.61 -6.90 -10.01
C HIS A 38 11.85 -7.66 -9.54
N MET A 39 12.23 -7.58 -8.27
CA MET A 39 13.45 -8.23 -7.78
C MET A 39 13.32 -9.76 -7.85
N GLY A 40 14.33 -10.39 -8.44
CA GLY A 40 14.35 -11.85 -8.65
C GLY A 40 13.60 -12.31 -9.90
N SER A 41 13.20 -11.40 -10.79
CA SER A 41 12.60 -11.76 -12.09
C SER A 41 13.60 -12.42 -13.03
N ILE A 42 13.12 -13.38 -13.83
CA ILE A 42 13.86 -14.01 -14.93
C ILE A 42 13.21 -13.57 -16.24
N GLY A 43 13.88 -12.66 -16.96
CA GLY A 43 13.30 -12.03 -18.15
C GLY A 43 12.03 -11.25 -17.79
N ILE A 44 10.91 -11.58 -18.46
CA ILE A 44 9.61 -10.95 -18.22
C ILE A 44 8.82 -11.59 -17.07
N ILE A 45 9.28 -12.70 -16.52
CA ILE A 45 8.59 -13.45 -15.47
C ILE A 45 9.09 -12.94 -14.11
N ALA A 46 8.20 -12.34 -13.34
CA ALA A 46 8.50 -11.83 -12.02
C ALA A 46 8.44 -12.93 -10.95
N SER A 47 9.31 -12.83 -9.93
CA SER A 47 9.11 -13.57 -8.68
C SER A 47 7.86 -13.04 -7.97
N ASP A 48 7.08 -13.94 -7.38
CA ASP A 48 5.86 -13.57 -6.68
C ASP A 48 6.10 -13.02 -5.27
N LYS A 49 7.31 -13.17 -4.72
CA LYS A 49 7.65 -12.83 -3.33
C LYS A 49 7.26 -11.40 -2.95
N PHE A 50 7.85 -10.40 -3.62
CA PHE A 50 7.66 -9.00 -3.25
C PHE A 50 6.25 -8.51 -3.60
N ILE A 51 5.68 -8.98 -4.70
CA ILE A 51 4.33 -8.59 -5.09
C ILE A 51 3.26 -9.20 -4.16
N ASN A 52 3.45 -10.44 -3.70
CA ASN A 52 2.56 -11.05 -2.70
C ASN A 52 2.61 -10.29 -1.38
N SER A 53 3.81 -9.93 -0.90
CA SER A 53 3.95 -9.12 0.32
C SER A 53 3.34 -7.72 0.16
N ALA A 54 3.45 -7.10 -1.01
CA ALA A 54 2.78 -5.82 -1.28
C ALA A 54 1.26 -5.96 -1.24
N ILE A 55 0.69 -7.01 -1.86
CA ILE A 55 -0.75 -7.30 -1.83
C ILE A 55 -1.22 -7.49 -0.39
N GLU A 56 -0.52 -8.31 0.40
CA GLU A 56 -0.85 -8.55 1.81
C GLU A 56 -0.83 -7.24 2.61
N TYR A 57 0.23 -6.45 2.47
CA TYR A 57 0.37 -5.18 3.17
C TYR A 57 -0.78 -4.23 2.85
N PHE A 58 -1.04 -3.97 1.57
CA PHE A 58 -2.10 -3.04 1.17
C PHE A 58 -3.50 -3.58 1.42
N SER A 59 -3.70 -4.90 1.44
CA SER A 59 -4.99 -5.49 1.84
C SER A 59 -5.31 -5.25 3.31
N ASN A 60 -4.29 -5.15 4.17
CA ASN A 60 -4.47 -4.77 5.57
C ASN A 60 -4.62 -3.24 5.71
N GLU A 61 -3.77 -2.47 5.01
CA GLU A 61 -3.74 -1.01 5.12
C GLU A 61 -5.00 -0.33 4.53
N ILE A 62 -5.73 -1.02 3.64
CA ILE A 62 -6.96 -0.48 3.06
C ILE A 62 -8.07 -0.25 4.10
N GLU A 63 -8.00 -0.93 5.25
CA GLU A 63 -8.93 -0.75 6.36
C GLU A 63 -8.62 0.50 7.19
N ASN A 64 -7.47 1.16 6.95
CA ASN A 64 -7.08 2.40 7.62
C ASN A 64 -7.62 3.62 6.86
N PRO A 65 -8.59 4.39 7.40
CA PRO A 65 -9.18 5.52 6.69
C PRO A 65 -8.18 6.61 6.28
N ALA A 66 -7.05 6.73 6.99
CA ALA A 66 -6.02 7.70 6.66
C ALA A 66 -5.27 7.36 5.36
N PHE A 67 -5.19 6.08 5.01
CA PHE A 67 -4.41 5.58 3.88
C PHE A 67 -5.23 4.77 2.86
N GLU A 68 -6.53 4.57 3.11
CA GLU A 68 -7.43 3.76 2.30
C GLU A 68 -7.30 4.06 0.80
N LYS A 69 -7.28 5.34 0.41
CA LYS A 69 -7.13 5.75 -1.00
C LYS A 69 -5.82 5.25 -1.60
N ASP A 70 -4.71 5.50 -0.92
CA ASP A 70 -3.38 5.14 -1.42
C ASP A 70 -3.20 3.62 -1.41
N ALA A 71 -3.66 2.94 -0.36
CA ALA A 71 -3.68 1.49 -0.26
C ALA A 71 -4.49 0.87 -1.40
N ALA A 72 -5.70 1.38 -1.69
CA ALA A 72 -6.52 0.90 -2.81
C ALA A 72 -5.82 1.07 -4.17
N ILE A 73 -5.17 2.22 -4.41
CA ILE A 73 -4.41 2.48 -5.64
C ILE A 73 -3.26 1.49 -5.78
N TYR A 74 -2.46 1.30 -4.73
CA TYR A 74 -1.32 0.39 -4.79
C TYR A 74 -1.74 -1.08 -4.82
N LEU A 75 -2.82 -1.46 -4.16
CA LEU A 75 -3.39 -2.80 -4.21
C LEU A 75 -3.88 -3.14 -5.63
N LEU A 76 -4.56 -2.19 -6.29
CA LEU A 76 -4.96 -2.32 -7.70
C LEU A 76 -3.75 -2.53 -8.62
N LYS A 77 -2.72 -1.68 -8.50
CA LYS A 77 -1.45 -1.83 -9.23
C LYS A 77 -0.80 -3.19 -8.97
N SER A 78 -0.88 -3.66 -7.73
CA SER A 78 -0.26 -4.92 -7.31
C SER A 78 -0.96 -6.13 -7.93
N TYR A 79 -2.30 -6.15 -7.94
CA TYR A 79 -3.06 -7.19 -8.62
C TYR A 79 -2.79 -7.23 -10.12
N TYR A 80 -2.75 -6.07 -10.79
CA TYR A 80 -2.40 -6.02 -12.21
C TYR A 80 -1.01 -6.63 -12.47
N TYR A 81 0.01 -6.20 -11.70
CA TYR A 81 1.36 -6.70 -11.87
C TYR A 81 1.47 -8.20 -11.60
N LYS A 82 0.82 -8.71 -10.54
CA LYS A 82 0.82 -10.14 -10.22
C LYS A 82 0.19 -10.99 -11.33
N GLY A 83 -0.95 -10.55 -11.85
CA GLY A 83 -1.65 -11.24 -12.93
C GLY A 83 -0.85 -11.22 -14.23
N GLU A 84 -0.18 -10.10 -14.53
CA GLU A 84 0.58 -9.97 -15.78
C GLU A 84 1.90 -10.74 -15.75
N PHE A 85 2.71 -10.50 -14.72
CA PHE A 85 4.12 -10.90 -14.70
C PHE A 85 4.46 -12.05 -13.76
N ALA A 86 3.69 -12.27 -12.69
CA ALA A 86 4.03 -13.23 -11.63
C ALA A 86 3.13 -14.48 -11.60
N THR A 87 2.23 -14.63 -12.57
CA THR A 87 1.30 -15.77 -12.66
C THR A 87 1.36 -16.33 -14.06
N SER A 88 1.43 -17.64 -14.23
CA SER A 88 1.46 -18.29 -15.55
C SER A 88 0.15 -18.98 -15.91
N GLU A 89 -0.56 -19.52 -14.91
CA GLU A 89 -1.81 -20.24 -15.11
C GLU A 89 -2.96 -19.29 -15.45
N LYS A 90 -3.69 -19.59 -16.53
CA LYS A 90 -4.69 -18.70 -17.13
C LYS A 90 -5.90 -18.47 -16.23
N ALA A 91 -6.40 -19.50 -15.55
CA ALA A 91 -7.54 -19.36 -14.65
C ALA A 91 -7.17 -18.49 -13.44
N GLU A 92 -5.97 -18.65 -12.90
CA GLU A 92 -5.44 -17.85 -11.79
C GLU A 92 -5.20 -16.39 -12.20
N LYS A 93 -4.64 -16.14 -13.39
CA LYS A 93 -4.56 -14.79 -13.97
C LYS A 93 -5.94 -14.12 -14.00
N LYS A 94 -6.95 -14.85 -14.49
CA LYS A 94 -8.32 -14.32 -14.60
C LYS A 94 -8.90 -13.97 -13.23
N LYS A 95 -8.66 -14.80 -12.20
CA LYS A 95 -9.08 -14.49 -10.83
C LYS A 95 -8.41 -13.21 -10.33
N ILE A 96 -7.09 -13.10 -10.46
CA ILE A 96 -6.32 -11.94 -10.00
C ILE A 96 -6.79 -10.65 -10.68
N PHE A 97 -6.98 -10.67 -12.00
CA PHE A 97 -7.50 -9.50 -12.73
C PHE A 97 -8.93 -9.16 -12.34
N ASN A 98 -9.79 -10.16 -12.12
CA ASN A 98 -11.15 -9.91 -11.64
C ASN A 98 -11.15 -9.30 -10.23
N THR A 99 -10.27 -9.74 -9.33
CA THR A 99 -10.11 -9.13 -8.00
C THR A 99 -9.68 -7.67 -8.11
N GLY A 100 -8.67 -7.37 -8.95
CA GLY A 100 -8.25 -6.00 -9.21
C GLY A 100 -9.37 -5.16 -9.83
N LYS A 101 -10.11 -5.69 -10.80
CA LYS A 101 -11.26 -5.02 -11.41
C LYS A 101 -12.33 -4.68 -10.38
N ALA A 102 -12.75 -5.64 -9.56
CA ALA A 102 -13.76 -5.44 -8.52
C ALA A 102 -13.33 -4.39 -7.50
N LEU A 103 -12.04 -4.38 -7.12
CA LEU A 103 -11.46 -3.34 -6.27
C LEU A 103 -11.55 -1.96 -6.94
N GLY A 104 -11.16 -1.85 -8.21
CA GLY A 104 -11.27 -0.62 -8.99
C GLY A 104 -12.71 -0.11 -9.08
N GLU A 105 -13.67 -0.98 -9.37
CA GLU A 105 -15.10 -0.64 -9.43
C GLU A 105 -15.68 -0.18 -8.09
N LYS A 106 -15.18 -0.72 -6.96
CA LYS A 106 -15.53 -0.26 -5.62
C LYS A 106 -15.02 1.16 -5.38
N TYR A 107 -13.75 1.42 -5.70
CA TYR A 107 -13.08 2.68 -5.32
C TYR A 107 -13.29 3.84 -6.29
N ILE A 108 -13.55 3.59 -7.58
CA ILE A 108 -13.91 4.63 -8.56
C ILE A 108 -15.23 5.34 -8.23
N LYS A 109 -16.10 4.69 -7.46
CA LYS A 109 -17.34 5.30 -6.97
C LYS A 109 -17.11 6.18 -5.73
N LYS A 110 -15.97 6.00 -5.05
CA LYS A 110 -15.65 6.65 -3.78
C LYS A 110 -14.70 7.84 -3.95
N TYR A 111 -13.80 7.80 -4.93
CA TYR A 111 -12.79 8.82 -5.23
C TYR A 111 -12.76 9.18 -6.71
#